data_AF-A0A2A5S131-F1
#
_entry.id   AF-A0A2A5S131-F1
#
_cell.length_a   1.000
_cell.length_b   1.000
_cell.length_c   1.000
_cell.angle_alpha   90.00
_cell.angle_beta   90.00
_cell.angle_gamma   90.00
#
_symmetry.space_group_name_H-M   'P 1'
#
loop_
_entity.id
_entity.type
_entity.pdbx_description
1 polymer ?
#
loop_
_entity_poly.entity_id
_entity_poly.type
_entity_poly.pdbx_seq_one_letter_code
_entity_poly.pdbx_strand_id
1 'polypeptide(L)'
;MKKDNRNKLIEATDKLLVTRSLSSITTKDITKESGVSVGVFYNYFESKEDIFKILVSRFFEYSLEQMECLKKNITGNNIRSEIKFKEFLISGIDKNWENQFLNSDILLLSRKDSEFKLQMYDINLKLENIIREVLVLIQPNSEINFDVEAKIVLNIIQNAYPVFSDFDSEVQKEEYIEKIVRIVYSICFSTISKE
;
A
#
# COMPACT_ATOMS: atom_id res chain seq x y z
N MET A 1 -7.25 28.74 -11.57
CA MET A 1 -6.98 28.18 -12.92
C MET A 1 -5.69 27.37 -13.01
N LYS A 2 -4.48 27.89 -12.70
CA LYS A 2 -3.24 27.07 -12.84
C LYS A 2 -3.16 25.85 -11.88
N LYS A 3 -3.38 26.07 -10.59
CA LYS A 3 -3.38 24.99 -9.57
C LYS A 3 -4.48 23.95 -9.81
N ASP A 4 -5.59 24.39 -10.40
CA ASP A 4 -6.73 23.55 -10.78
C ASP A 4 -6.37 22.56 -11.90
N ASN A 5 -5.70 23.03 -12.98
CA ASN A 5 -5.28 22.14 -14.08
C ASN A 5 -4.24 21.09 -13.65
N ARG A 6 -3.31 21.44 -12.74
CA ARG A 6 -2.36 20.47 -12.19
C ARG A 6 -3.09 19.35 -11.45
N ASN A 7 -4.08 19.69 -10.62
CA ASN A 7 -4.84 18.69 -9.88
C ASN A 7 -5.73 17.84 -10.80
N LYS A 8 -6.37 18.43 -11.81
CA LYS A 8 -7.13 17.68 -12.83
C LYS A 8 -6.29 16.60 -13.52
N LEU A 9 -5.04 16.90 -13.84
CA LEU A 9 -4.11 15.93 -14.43
C LEU A 9 -3.76 14.80 -13.46
N ILE A 10 -3.53 15.12 -12.18
CA ILE A 10 -3.25 14.12 -11.14
C ILE A 10 -4.47 13.22 -10.92
N GLU A 11 -5.66 13.79 -10.75
CA GLU A 11 -6.92 13.05 -10.54
C GLU A 11 -7.29 12.19 -11.74
N ALA A 12 -7.09 12.69 -12.96
CA ALA A 12 -7.28 11.90 -14.17
C ALA A 12 -6.33 10.69 -14.22
N THR A 13 -5.07 10.88 -13.85
CA THR A 13 -4.09 9.80 -13.81
C THR A 13 -4.46 8.76 -12.74
N ASP A 14 -4.85 9.21 -11.56
CA ASP A 14 -5.31 8.36 -10.45
C ASP A 14 -6.49 7.47 -10.88
N LYS A 15 -7.52 8.05 -11.50
CA LYS A 15 -8.67 7.30 -12.04
C LYS A 15 -8.27 6.26 -13.08
N LEU A 16 -7.34 6.58 -13.97
CA LEU A 16 -6.89 5.65 -15.00
C LEU A 16 -6.12 4.48 -14.38
N LEU A 17 -5.34 4.71 -13.32
CA LEU A 17 -4.53 3.69 -12.65
C LEU A 17 -5.35 2.64 -11.90
N VAL A 18 -6.60 2.93 -11.54
CA VAL A 18 -7.51 1.94 -10.91
C VAL A 18 -7.74 0.73 -11.82
N THR A 19 -7.74 0.92 -13.14
CA THR A 19 -8.12 -0.13 -14.10
C THR A 19 -7.00 -0.52 -15.07
N ARG A 20 -5.89 0.22 -15.09
CA ARG A 20 -4.83 0.08 -16.08
C ARG A 20 -3.47 0.33 -15.45
N SER A 21 -2.46 -0.44 -15.87
CA SER A 21 -1.07 -0.16 -15.49
C SER A 21 -0.56 1.14 -16.13
N LEU A 22 0.35 1.83 -15.45
CA LEU A 22 0.99 3.07 -15.90
C LEU A 22 1.61 2.92 -17.30
N SER A 23 2.22 1.76 -17.57
CA SER A 23 2.83 1.47 -18.87
C SER A 23 1.85 1.58 -20.04
N SER A 24 0.58 1.22 -19.81
CA SER A 24 -0.49 1.26 -20.81
C SER A 24 -1.16 2.63 -20.94
N ILE A 25 -0.97 3.54 -19.97
CA ILE A 25 -1.59 4.88 -19.96
C ILE A 25 -0.71 5.85 -20.76
N THR A 26 -1.30 6.65 -21.66
CA THR A 26 -0.59 7.67 -22.43
C THR A 26 -0.86 9.08 -21.93
N THR A 27 0.02 10.04 -22.23
CA THR A 27 -0.23 11.47 -22.00
C THR A 27 -1.54 11.93 -22.63
N LYS A 28 -1.89 11.39 -23.81
CA LYS A 28 -3.17 11.68 -24.48
C LYS A 28 -4.36 11.20 -23.65
N ASP A 29 -4.30 9.99 -23.10
CA ASP A 29 -5.36 9.46 -22.23
C ASP A 29 -5.57 10.37 -21.02
N ILE A 30 -4.49 10.77 -20.34
CA ILE A 30 -4.54 11.65 -19.16
C ILE A 30 -5.15 13.01 -19.53
N THR A 31 -4.71 13.62 -20.64
CA THR A 31 -5.23 14.93 -21.09
C THR A 31 -6.70 14.87 -21.49
N LYS A 32 -7.12 13.77 -22.12
CA LYS A 32 -8.51 13.52 -22.48
C LYS A 32 -9.39 13.36 -21.25
N GLU A 33 -8.97 12.55 -20.27
CA GLU A 33 -9.69 12.31 -19.02
C GLU A 33 -9.78 13.58 -18.15
N SER A 34 -8.71 14.38 -18.11
CA SER A 34 -8.67 15.64 -17.34
C SER A 34 -9.37 16.83 -18.02
N GLY A 35 -9.70 16.71 -19.31
CA GLY A 35 -10.26 17.81 -20.11
C GLY A 35 -9.29 18.96 -20.38
N VAL A 36 -7.98 18.73 -20.27
CA VAL A 36 -6.94 19.74 -20.55
C VAL A 36 -6.20 19.40 -21.85
N SER A 37 -5.50 20.38 -22.45
CA SER A 37 -4.71 20.11 -23.66
C SER A 37 -3.35 19.48 -23.35
N VAL A 38 -2.75 18.82 -24.34
CA VAL A 38 -1.39 18.27 -24.25
C VAL A 38 -0.35 19.35 -23.95
N GLY A 39 -0.50 20.56 -24.50
CA GLY A 39 0.38 21.68 -24.17
C GLY A 39 0.26 22.09 -22.69
N VAL A 40 -0.94 21.98 -22.10
CA VAL A 40 -1.12 22.23 -20.65
C VAL A 40 -0.47 21.14 -19.81
N PHE A 41 -0.48 19.88 -20.24
CA PHE A 41 0.24 18.81 -19.55
C PHE A 41 1.73 19.15 -19.38
N TYR A 42 2.39 19.45 -20.50
CA TYR A 42 3.84 19.73 -20.50
C TYR A 42 4.22 21.06 -19.83
N ASN A 43 3.24 21.89 -19.44
CA ASN A 43 3.50 23.04 -18.56
C ASN A 43 3.65 22.64 -17.07
N TYR A 44 3.22 21.43 -16.68
CA TYR A 44 3.25 20.98 -15.28
C TYR A 44 4.10 19.74 -15.04
N PHE A 45 4.16 18.83 -16.01
CA PHE A 45 4.84 17.54 -15.88
C PHE A 45 5.64 17.26 -17.14
N GLU A 46 6.85 16.71 -16.98
CA GLU A 46 7.68 16.28 -18.09
C GLU A 46 7.21 14.91 -18.61
N SER A 47 6.68 14.09 -17.70
CA SER A 47 6.26 12.72 -17.97
C SER A 47 5.03 12.30 -17.14
N LYS A 48 4.40 11.18 -17.52
CA LYS A 48 3.33 10.57 -16.70
C LYS A 48 3.90 9.95 -15.43
N GLU A 49 5.18 9.55 -15.45
CA GLU A 49 5.92 9.04 -14.32
C GLU A 49 6.06 10.11 -13.22
N ASP A 50 6.16 11.39 -13.56
CA ASP A 50 6.18 12.49 -12.57
C ASP A 50 4.87 12.54 -11.77
N ILE A 51 3.74 12.38 -12.45
CA ILE A 51 2.42 12.32 -11.80
C ILE A 51 2.33 11.06 -10.95
N PHE A 52 2.80 9.92 -11.47
CA PHE A 52 2.79 8.66 -10.76
C PHE A 52 3.61 8.72 -9.46
N LYS A 53 4.80 9.32 -9.45
CA LYS A 53 5.60 9.52 -8.23
C LYS A 53 4.85 10.31 -7.16
N ILE A 54 4.07 11.32 -7.56
CA ILE A 54 3.22 12.10 -6.64
C ILE A 54 2.12 11.22 -6.06
N LEU A 55 1.44 10.42 -6.88
CA LEU A 55 0.39 9.51 -6.44
C LEU A 55 0.93 8.43 -5.50
N VAL A 56 2.08 7.83 -5.82
CA VAL A 56 2.79 6.89 -4.96
C VAL A 56 3.14 7.53 -3.61
N SER A 57 3.65 8.76 -3.62
CA SER A 57 3.97 9.47 -2.38
C SER A 57 2.72 9.66 -1.50
N ARG A 58 1.60 10.09 -2.08
CA ARG A 58 0.31 10.23 -1.37
C ARG A 58 -0.20 8.91 -0.81
N PHE A 59 -0.09 7.83 -1.59
CA PHE A 59 -0.49 6.50 -1.17
C PHE A 59 0.31 6.06 0.06
N PHE A 60 1.64 6.21 0.05
CA PHE A 60 2.48 5.83 1.18
C PHE A 60 2.33 6.76 2.38
N GLU A 61 2.11 8.06 2.18
CA GLU A 61 1.74 8.98 3.26
C GLU A 61 0.48 8.50 3.98
N TYR A 62 -0.55 8.10 3.23
CA TYR A 62 -1.76 7.49 3.78
C TYR A 62 -1.45 6.17 4.51
N SER A 63 -0.69 5.26 3.91
CA SER A 63 -0.32 3.98 4.56
C SER A 63 0.43 4.19 5.88
N LEU A 64 1.37 5.14 5.92
CA LEU A 64 2.11 5.50 7.13
C LEU A 64 1.16 6.05 8.21
N GLU A 65 0.25 6.94 7.85
CA GLU A 65 -0.74 7.49 8.78
C GLU A 65 -1.63 6.38 9.38
N GLN A 66 -2.11 5.45 8.54
CA GLN A 66 -2.93 4.33 9.01
C GLN A 66 -2.15 3.40 9.94
N MET A 67 -0.87 3.12 9.66
CA MET A 67 -0.02 2.30 10.53
C MET A 67 0.30 3.00 11.86
N GLU A 68 0.54 4.31 11.86
CA GLU A 68 0.72 5.10 13.08
C GLU A 68 -0.56 5.15 13.92
N CYS A 69 -1.72 5.27 13.27
CA CYS A 69 -3.02 5.18 13.90
C CYS A 69 -3.25 3.81 14.54
N LEU A 70 -2.90 2.72 13.85
CA LEU A 70 -2.92 1.37 14.41
C LEU A 70 -2.03 1.29 15.66
N LYS A 71 -0.76 1.68 15.55
CA LYS A 71 0.22 1.63 16.65
C LYS A 71 -0.28 2.35 17.91
N LYS A 72 -0.83 3.56 17.78
CA LYS A 72 -1.42 4.32 18.91
C LYS A 72 -2.60 3.60 19.58
N ASN A 73 -3.27 2.74 18.83
CA ASN A 73 -4.51 2.10 19.21
C ASN A 73 -4.33 0.69 19.80
N ILE A 74 -3.18 0.07 19.58
CA ILE A 74 -2.76 -1.21 20.14
C ILE A 74 -2.22 -0.99 21.55
N THR A 75 -2.75 -1.73 22.52
CA THR A 75 -2.42 -1.55 23.95
C THR A 75 -1.96 -2.83 24.62
N GLY A 76 -1.51 -3.81 23.85
CA GLY A 76 -1.11 -5.13 24.34
C GLY A 76 -1.86 -6.28 23.67
N ASN A 77 -1.56 -7.50 24.09
CA ASN A 77 -2.32 -8.68 23.70
C ASN A 77 -3.68 -8.71 24.43
N ASN A 78 -4.68 -8.09 23.82
CA ASN A 78 -6.04 -8.04 24.33
C ASN A 78 -7.06 -7.94 23.18
N ILE A 79 -8.30 -8.34 23.47
CA ILE A 79 -9.40 -8.40 22.49
C ILE A 79 -9.61 -7.08 21.72
N ARG A 80 -9.40 -5.93 22.36
CA ARG A 80 -9.57 -4.62 21.72
C ARG A 80 -8.47 -4.38 20.67
N SER A 81 -7.24 -4.76 20.98
CA SER A 81 -6.11 -4.68 20.05
C SER A 81 -6.28 -5.66 18.88
N GLU A 82 -6.78 -6.87 19.14
CA GLU A 82 -7.08 -7.85 18.10
C GLU A 82 -8.10 -7.33 17.08
N ILE A 83 -9.21 -6.76 17.56
CA ILE A 83 -10.28 -6.22 16.70
C ILE A 83 -9.72 -5.10 15.82
N LYS A 84 -9.05 -4.10 16.42
CA LYS A 84 -8.49 -2.97 15.67
C LYS A 84 -7.43 -3.41 14.66
N PHE A 85 -6.63 -4.42 15.00
CA PHE A 85 -5.64 -4.97 14.08
C PHE A 85 -6.30 -5.65 12.87
N LYS A 86 -7.36 -6.44 13.09
CA LYS A 86 -8.13 -7.08 12.01
C LYS A 86 -8.82 -6.04 11.11
N GLU A 87 -9.45 -5.03 11.70
CA GLU A 87 -10.05 -3.91 10.94
C GLU A 87 -9.02 -3.20 10.06
N PHE A 88 -7.83 -2.92 10.61
CA PHE A 88 -6.72 -2.35 9.86
C PHE A 88 -6.29 -3.25 8.68
N LEU A 89 -6.14 -4.56 8.90
CA LEU A 89 -5.75 -5.49 7.84
C LEU A 89 -6.78 -5.54 6.71
N ILE A 90 -8.06 -5.67 7.04
CA ILE A 90 -9.14 -5.73 6.04
C ILE A 90 -9.15 -4.42 5.22
N SER A 91 -9.17 -3.28 5.90
CA SER A 91 -9.14 -1.97 5.22
C SER A 91 -7.90 -1.77 4.35
N GLY A 92 -6.74 -2.24 4.79
CA GLY A 92 -5.49 -2.17 4.03
C GLY A 92 -5.51 -3.08 2.79
N ILE A 93 -6.05 -4.31 2.93
CA ILE A 93 -6.20 -5.25 1.81
C ILE A 93 -7.13 -4.68 0.75
N ASP A 94 -8.31 -4.20 1.15
CA ASP A 94 -9.28 -3.58 0.23
C ASP A 94 -8.64 -2.41 -0.53
N LYS A 95 -7.91 -1.55 0.18
CA LYS A 95 -7.25 -0.39 -0.43
C LYS A 95 -6.15 -0.79 -1.41
N ASN A 96 -5.38 -1.83 -1.09
CA ASN A 96 -4.37 -2.37 -2.00
C ASN A 96 -4.99 -2.99 -3.25
N TRP A 97 -6.16 -3.60 -3.14
CA TRP A 97 -6.85 -4.20 -4.29
C TRP A 97 -7.45 -3.15 -5.22
N GLU A 98 -7.99 -2.05 -4.69
CA GLU A 98 -8.36 -0.87 -5.52
C GLU A 98 -7.17 -0.35 -6.34
N ASN A 99 -5.95 -0.58 -5.85
CA ASN A 99 -4.70 -0.12 -6.43
C ASN A 99 -3.83 -1.29 -6.90
N GLN A 100 -4.44 -2.39 -7.38
CA GLN A 100 -3.74 -3.64 -7.69
C GLN A 100 -2.52 -3.50 -8.62
N PHE A 101 -2.52 -2.52 -9.53
CA PHE A 101 -1.39 -2.26 -10.44
C PHE A 101 -0.23 -1.52 -9.78
N LEU A 102 -0.49 -0.79 -8.68
CA LEU A 102 0.44 0.12 -8.04
C LEU A 102 1.76 -0.55 -7.66
N ASN A 103 1.72 -1.71 -7.02
CA ASN A 103 2.94 -2.43 -6.60
C ASN A 103 3.81 -2.83 -7.81
N SER A 104 3.18 -3.32 -8.88
CA SER A 104 3.90 -3.69 -10.09
C SER A 104 4.54 -2.47 -10.77
N ASP A 105 3.82 -1.36 -10.86
CA ASP A 105 4.33 -0.13 -11.49
C ASP A 105 5.40 0.56 -10.62
N ILE A 106 5.28 0.53 -9.29
CA ILE A 106 6.33 0.97 -8.35
C ILE A 106 7.62 0.18 -8.58
N LEU A 107 7.52 -1.15 -8.69
CA LEU A 107 8.69 -2.01 -8.93
C LEU A 107 9.33 -1.69 -10.29
N LEU A 108 8.53 -1.52 -11.33
CA LEU A 108 9.01 -1.20 -12.67
C LEU A 108 9.70 0.17 -12.72
N LEU A 109 9.14 1.19 -12.07
CA LEU A 109 9.76 2.51 -12.01
C LEU A 109 11.05 2.50 -11.17
N SER A 110 11.07 1.77 -10.04
CA SER A 110 12.25 1.62 -9.18
C SER A 110 13.43 0.94 -9.88
N ARG A 111 13.18 0.16 -10.95
CA ARG A 111 14.25 -0.42 -11.79
C ARG A 111 14.91 0.60 -12.71
N LYS A 112 14.23 1.70 -13.01
CA LYS A 112 14.68 2.73 -13.97
C LYS A 112 15.17 4.00 -13.28
N ASP A 113 14.68 4.27 -12.06
CA ASP A 113 14.94 5.49 -11.31
C ASP A 113 15.53 5.16 -9.93
N SER A 114 16.82 5.49 -9.76
CA SER A 114 17.56 5.18 -8.53
C SER A 114 17.14 6.04 -7.34
N GLU A 115 16.76 7.30 -7.59
CA GLU A 115 16.28 8.19 -6.53
C GLU A 115 14.93 7.69 -6.01
N PHE A 116 14.02 7.36 -6.92
CA PHE A 116 12.73 6.76 -6.57
C PHE A 116 12.91 5.43 -5.83
N LYS A 117 13.84 4.57 -6.27
CA LYS A 117 14.15 3.32 -5.58
C LYS A 117 14.61 3.54 -4.13
N LEU A 118 15.48 4.53 -3.89
CA LEU A 118 15.93 4.87 -2.54
C LEU A 118 14.77 5.38 -1.68
N GLN A 119 13.90 6.23 -2.25
CA GLN A 119 12.68 6.69 -1.57
C GLN A 119 11.76 5.51 -1.18
N MET A 120 11.56 4.54 -2.06
CA MET A 120 10.75 3.35 -1.77
C MET A 120 11.37 2.49 -0.66
N TYR A 121 12.70 2.37 -0.66
CA TYR A 121 13.43 1.66 0.39
C TYR A 121 13.25 2.33 1.76
N ASP A 122 13.41 3.66 1.82
CA ASP A 122 13.26 4.43 3.06
C ASP A 122 11.83 4.36 3.61
N ILE A 123 10.83 4.42 2.73
CA ILE A 123 9.43 4.24 3.11
C ILE A 123 9.19 2.84 3.67
N ASN A 124 9.68 1.81 2.98
CA ASN A 124 9.49 0.44 3.41
C ASN A 124 10.13 0.18 4.78
N LEU A 125 11.33 0.73 5.04
CA LEU A 125 11.97 0.67 6.35
C LEU A 125 11.12 1.32 7.46
N LYS A 126 10.47 2.45 7.19
CA LYS A 126 9.56 3.10 8.16
C LYS A 126 8.36 2.22 8.47
N LEU A 127 7.73 1.65 7.44
CA LEU A 127 6.59 0.74 7.61
C LEU A 127 6.98 -0.51 8.39
N GLU A 128 8.12 -1.15 8.06
CA GLU A 128 8.67 -2.29 8.80
C GLU A 128 8.88 -1.95 10.27
N ASN A 129 9.47 -0.79 10.56
CA ASN A 129 9.70 -0.37 11.94
C ASN A 129 8.39 -0.17 12.73
N ILE A 130 7.34 0.39 12.12
CA ILE A 130 6.05 0.56 12.80
C ILE A 130 5.42 -0.80 13.11
N ILE A 131 5.44 -1.75 12.16
CA ILE A 131 4.92 -3.11 12.41
C ILE A 131 5.71 -3.80 13.52
N ARG A 132 7.04 -3.67 13.52
CA ARG A 132 7.89 -4.20 14.59
C ARG A 132 7.52 -3.63 15.95
N GLU A 133 7.29 -2.32 16.05
CA GLU A 133 6.85 -1.68 17.29
C GLU A 133 5.46 -2.15 17.73
N VAL A 134 4.53 -2.37 16.79
CA VAL A 134 3.22 -2.98 17.07
C VAL A 134 3.38 -4.39 17.64
N LEU A 135 4.28 -5.20 17.08
CA LEU A 135 4.57 -6.56 17.57
C LEU A 135 5.14 -6.54 19.00
N VAL A 136 6.07 -5.62 19.29
CA VAL A 136 6.61 -5.41 20.65
C VAL A 136 5.50 -4.99 21.62
N LEU A 137 4.57 -4.11 21.20
CA LEU A 137 3.44 -3.71 22.04
C LEU A 137 2.52 -4.90 22.35
N ILE A 138 2.26 -5.76 21.37
CA ILE A 138 1.43 -6.96 21.55
C ILE A 138 2.15 -7.97 22.46
N GLN A 139 3.46 -8.16 22.28
CA GLN A 139 4.25 -9.19 22.95
C GLN A 139 5.42 -8.59 23.75
N PRO A 140 5.17 -7.80 24.81
CA PRO A 140 6.21 -7.01 25.49
C PRO A 140 7.26 -7.85 26.22
N ASN A 141 6.92 -9.10 26.57
CA ASN A 141 7.81 -10.02 27.28
C ASN A 141 8.50 -11.03 26.34
N SER A 142 8.37 -10.88 25.03
CA SER A 142 9.02 -11.77 24.08
C SER A 142 10.54 -11.49 24.04
N GLU A 143 11.34 -12.55 24.07
CA GLU A 143 12.79 -12.47 23.86
C GLU A 143 13.18 -12.48 22.37
N ILE A 144 12.19 -12.55 21.48
CA ILE A 144 12.40 -12.66 20.03
C ILE A 144 12.58 -11.26 19.43
N ASN A 145 13.49 -11.16 18.45
CA ASN A 145 13.57 -9.99 17.59
C ASN A 145 12.54 -10.12 16.45
N PHE A 146 11.57 -9.20 16.42
CA PHE A 146 10.46 -9.19 15.46
C PHE A 146 10.79 -8.65 14.05
N ASP A 147 12.07 -8.46 13.71
CA ASP A 147 12.49 -7.93 12.39
C ASP A 147 12.03 -8.81 11.22
N VAL A 148 12.04 -10.14 11.39
CA VAL A 148 11.64 -11.08 10.33
C VAL A 148 10.11 -11.11 10.21
N GLU A 149 9.42 -11.17 11.33
CA GLU A 149 7.96 -11.15 11.42
C GLU A 149 7.40 -9.87 10.82
N ALA A 150 7.98 -8.71 11.14
CA ALA A 150 7.56 -7.43 10.58
C ALA A 150 7.68 -7.40 9.05
N LYS A 151 8.78 -7.94 8.50
CA LYS A 151 8.98 -8.08 7.05
C LYS A 151 7.97 -9.00 6.41
N ILE A 152 7.69 -10.16 7.01
CA ILE A 152 6.72 -11.12 6.50
C ILE A 152 5.31 -10.50 6.50
N VAL A 153 4.90 -9.91 7.62
CA VAL A 153 3.60 -9.24 7.77
C VAL A 153 3.44 -8.14 6.72
N LEU A 154 4.44 -7.27 6.59
CA LEU A 154 4.39 -6.19 5.61
C LEU A 154 4.31 -6.73 4.17
N ASN A 155 5.10 -7.76 3.85
CA ASN A 155 5.10 -8.36 2.52
C ASN A 155 3.75 -8.99 2.16
N ILE A 156 3.12 -9.69 3.12
CA ILE A 156 1.78 -10.28 2.93
C ILE A 156 0.74 -9.18 2.68
N ILE A 157 0.76 -8.09 3.46
CA ILE A 157 -0.18 -6.97 3.30
C ILE A 157 0.00 -6.32 1.92
N GLN A 158 1.24 -5.99 1.54
CA GLN A 158 1.55 -5.34 0.26
C GLN A 158 1.17 -6.25 -0.92
N ASN A 159 1.40 -7.56 -0.84
CA ASN A 159 1.15 -8.50 -1.93
C ASN A 159 -0.13 -9.32 -1.74
N ALA A 160 -1.11 -8.77 -1.02
CA ALA A 160 -2.34 -9.49 -0.72
C ALA A 160 -3.17 -9.79 -1.99
N TYR A 161 -3.09 -8.96 -3.03
CA TYR A 161 -3.86 -9.18 -4.27
C TYR A 161 -3.26 -10.31 -5.12
N PRO A 162 -4.04 -11.33 -5.52
CA PRO A 162 -3.53 -12.46 -6.30
C PRO A 162 -3.42 -12.11 -7.80
N VAL A 163 -2.35 -11.40 -8.19
CA VAL A 163 -2.13 -10.85 -9.54
C VAL A 163 -2.27 -11.85 -10.71
N PHE A 164 -2.09 -13.15 -10.46
CA PHE A 164 -2.08 -14.19 -11.50
C PHE A 164 -3.31 -15.09 -11.50
N SER A 165 -4.36 -14.77 -10.74
CA SER A 165 -5.59 -15.55 -10.68
C SER A 165 -6.79 -14.69 -10.33
N ASP A 166 -7.93 -14.98 -10.96
CA ASP A 166 -9.20 -14.33 -10.64
C ASP A 166 -9.96 -15.09 -9.54
N PHE A 167 -10.95 -14.42 -8.95
CA PHE A 167 -11.92 -15.04 -8.07
C PHE A 167 -13.17 -15.48 -8.86
N ASP A 168 -13.60 -16.72 -8.65
CA ASP A 168 -14.80 -17.29 -9.26
C ASP A 168 -16.10 -16.67 -8.71
N SER A 169 -16.04 -16.10 -7.50
CA SER A 169 -17.17 -15.46 -6.82
C SER A 169 -16.73 -14.51 -5.70
N GLU A 170 -17.61 -13.60 -5.27
CA GLU A 170 -17.38 -12.78 -4.07
C GLU A 170 -17.18 -13.63 -2.81
N VAL A 171 -17.82 -14.81 -2.72
CA VAL A 171 -17.63 -15.72 -1.58
C VAL A 171 -16.19 -16.24 -1.51
N GLN A 172 -15.63 -16.66 -2.64
CA GLN A 172 -14.24 -17.14 -2.71
C GLN A 172 -13.24 -16.01 -2.37
N LYS A 173 -13.55 -14.78 -2.79
CA LYS A 173 -12.80 -13.58 -2.43
C LYS A 173 -12.80 -13.32 -0.93
N GLU A 174 -13.96 -13.37 -0.29
CA GLU A 174 -14.07 -13.21 1.17
C GLU A 174 -13.31 -14.31 1.93
N GLU A 175 -13.42 -15.57 1.48
CA GLU A 175 -12.64 -16.68 2.06
C GLU A 175 -11.13 -16.46 1.94
N TYR A 176 -10.67 -15.87 0.84
CA TYR A 176 -9.26 -15.54 0.63
C TYR A 176 -8.79 -14.43 1.57
N ILE A 177 -9.56 -13.34 1.69
CA ILE A 177 -9.26 -12.24 2.63
C ILE A 177 -9.23 -12.79 4.06
N GLU A 178 -10.20 -13.61 4.45
CA GLU A 178 -10.25 -14.21 5.78
C GLU A 178 -8.99 -15.05 6.07
N LYS A 179 -8.53 -15.86 5.10
CA LYS A 179 -7.31 -16.66 5.26
C LYS A 179 -6.06 -15.78 5.41
N ILE A 180 -5.92 -14.71 4.64
CA ILE A 180 -4.83 -13.75 4.80
C ILE A 180 -4.85 -13.15 6.20
N VAL A 181 -6.00 -12.63 6.63
CA VAL A 181 -6.15 -12.00 7.95
C VAL A 181 -5.81 -13.00 9.06
N ARG A 182 -6.25 -14.25 8.95
CA ARG A 182 -5.92 -15.31 9.91
C ARG A 182 -4.42 -15.62 9.97
N ILE A 183 -3.73 -15.67 8.82
CA ILE A 183 -2.28 -15.90 8.75
C ILE A 183 -1.51 -14.73 9.39
N VAL A 184 -1.83 -13.49 9.01
CA VAL A 184 -1.14 -12.32 9.57
C VAL A 184 -1.42 -12.22 11.07
N TYR A 185 -2.67 -12.47 11.47
CA TYR A 185 -3.05 -12.47 12.87
C TYR A 185 -2.30 -13.52 13.69
N SER A 186 -2.12 -14.75 13.17
CA SER A 186 -1.38 -15.78 13.89
C SER A 186 0.08 -15.38 14.08
N ILE A 187 0.74 -14.79 13.08
CA ILE A 187 2.12 -14.29 13.22
C ILE A 187 2.20 -13.23 14.33
N CYS A 188 1.22 -12.32 14.41
CA CYS A 188 1.28 -11.19 15.33
C CYS A 188 0.84 -11.51 16.78
N PHE A 189 -0.16 -12.36 16.96
CA PHE A 189 -0.82 -12.57 18.26
C PHE A 189 -0.64 -13.98 18.84
N SER A 190 -0.15 -14.95 18.06
CA SER A 190 0.21 -16.24 18.66
C SER A 190 1.44 -16.08 19.53
N THR A 191 1.38 -16.62 20.74
CA THR A 191 2.56 -16.74 21.60
C THR A 191 3.47 -17.74 20.90
N ILE A 192 4.58 -17.27 20.32
CA ILE A 192 5.64 -18.18 19.88
C ILE A 192 6.26 -18.71 21.17
N SER A 193 5.67 -19.75 21.74
CA SER A 193 6.35 -20.57 22.74
C SER A 193 7.51 -21.24 22.02
N LYS A 194 8.74 -20.83 22.33
CA LYS A 194 9.91 -21.64 21.99
C LYS A 194 9.70 -23.01 22.64
N GLU A 195 9.53 -24.05 21.82
CA GLU A 195 9.96 -25.40 22.19
C GLU A 195 11.49 -25.44 22.27
#